data_AF-A0A3B0VFW4-F1
#
_entry.id   AF-A0A3B0VFW4-F1
#
_cell.length_a   1.000
_cell.length_b   1.000
_cell.length_c   1.000
_cell.angle_alpha   90.00
_cell.angle_beta   90.00
_cell.angle_gamma   90.00
#
_symmetry.space_group_name_H-M   'P 1'
#
loop_
_entity.id
_entity.type
_entity.pdbx_description
1 polymer ?
#
loop_
_entity_poly.entity_id
_entity_poly.type
_entity_poly.pdbx_seq_one_letter_code
_entity_poly.pdbx_strand_id
1 'polypeptide(L)' 'MDDGLRQTINHALRTTLSPRHVPDAIYQVAEIPYTLSGKKLEIPVRRILLGHPVEKATNLGAMRNPESIQFFIDLAKTL' A
#
# COMPACT_ATOMS: atom_id res chain seq x y z
N MET A 1 14.71 0.96 -2.35
CA MET A 1 14.35 1.35 -3.73
C MET A 1 15.26 2.50 -4.10
N ASP A 2 15.94 2.39 -5.24
CA ASP A 2 16.80 3.46 -5.76
C ASP A 2 16.00 4.55 -6.50
N ASP A 3 16.62 5.71 -6.68
CA ASP A 3 15.99 6.86 -7.32
C ASP A 3 15.80 6.69 -8.83
N GLY A 4 16.65 5.89 -9.48
CA GLY A 4 16.51 5.58 -10.92
C GLY A 4 15.19 4.85 -11.20
N LEU A 5 14.90 3.81 -10.43
CA LEU A 5 13.66 3.04 -10.53
C LEU A 5 12.42 3.91 -10.27
N ARG A 6 12.48 4.81 -9.27
CA ARG A 6 11.39 5.77 -9.00
C ARG A 6 11.11 6.64 -10.22
N GLN A 7 12.15 7.19 -10.83
CA GLN A 7 12.02 8.02 -12.03
C GLN A 7 11.45 7.24 -13.20
N THR A 8 11.88 5.99 -13.40
CA THR A 8 11.33 5.10 -14.44
C THR A 8 9.84 4.86 -14.25
N ILE A 9 9.39 4.54 -13.02
CA ILE A 9 7.97 4.32 -12.71
C ILE A 9 7.15 5.58 -12.99
N ASN A 10 7.60 6.73 -12.46
CA ASN A 10 6.91 8.02 -12.65
C ASN A 10 6.85 8.43 -14.12
N HIS A 11 7.93 8.23 -14.87
CA HIS A 11 7.98 8.52 -16.30
C HIS A 11 6.98 7.64 -17.06
N ALA A 12 6.96 6.32 -16.79
CA ALA A 12 6.04 5.39 -17.43
C ALA A 12 4.56 5.75 -17.16
N LEU A 13 4.19 6.06 -15.91
CA LEU A 13 2.83 6.48 -15.56
C LEU A 13 2.42 7.78 -16.27
N ARG A 14 3.34 8.75 -16.35
CA ARG A 14 3.10 10.04 -17.00
C ARG A 14 2.86 9.90 -18.50
N THR A 15 3.64 9.06 -19.18
CA THR A 15 3.62 8.92 -20.65
C THR A 15 2.53 7.99 -21.14
N THR A 16 2.28 6.88 -20.44
CA THR A 16 1.28 5.87 -20.85
C THR A 16 -0.14 6.21 -20.42
N LEU A 17 -0.29 6.97 -19.32
CA LEU A 17 -1.58 7.42 -18.81
C LEU A 17 -1.67 8.94 -18.92
N SER A 18 -1.29 9.67 -17.88
CA SER A 18 -1.23 11.13 -17.87
C SER A 18 -0.49 11.64 -16.63
N PRO A 19 -0.07 12.92 -16.58
CA PRO A 19 0.55 13.49 -15.39
C PRO A 19 -0.28 13.37 -14.10
N ARG A 20 -1.61 13.25 -14.18
CA ARG A 20 -2.50 13.10 -13.01
C ARG A 20 -2.41 11.72 -12.33
N HIS A 21 -1.78 10.74 -12.98
CA HIS A 21 -1.60 9.39 -12.44
C HIS A 21 -0.25 9.21 -11.74
N VAL A 22 0.61 10.23 -11.76
CA VAL A 22 1.89 10.18 -11.05
C VAL A 22 1.62 10.37 -9.55
N PRO A 23 2.04 9.43 -8.68
CA PRO A 23 1.77 9.52 -7.25
C PRO A 23 2.71 10.52 -6.56
N ASP A 24 2.27 11.10 -5.45
CA ASP A 24 3.10 11.96 -4.60
C ASP A 24 4.21 11.18 -3.88
N ALA A 25 3.96 9.90 -3.58
CA ALA A 25 4.90 9.03 -2.89
C ALA A 25 4.83 7.59 -3.41
N ILE A 26 6.00 6.93 -3.45
CA ILE A 26 6.14 5.51 -3.77
C ILE A 26 6.85 4.83 -2.60
N TYR A 27 6.15 3.88 -1.97
CA TYR A 27 6.67 3.09 -0.86
C TYR A 27 7.01 1.69 -1.34
N GLN A 28 8.24 1.25 -1.07
CA GLN A 28 8.61 -0.14 -1.28
C GLN A 28 8.14 -0.96 -0.09
N VAL A 29 7.40 -2.04 -0.38
CA VAL A 29 6.90 -2.99 0.61
C VAL A 29 7.42 -4.38 0.32
N ALA A 30 7.55 -5.21 1.35
CA ALA A 30 7.92 -6.62 1.17
C ALA A 30 6.78 -7.42 0.52
N GLU A 31 5.52 -7.14 0.89
CA GLU A 31 4.35 -7.83 0.37
C GLU A 31 3.11 -6.93 0.41
N ILE A 32 2.15 -7.20 -0.49
CA ILE A 32 0.84 -6.54 -0.50
C ILE A 32 -0.15 -7.37 0.33
N PRO A 33 -0.99 -6.78 1.19
CA PRO A 33 -1.96 -7.52 1.97
C PRO A 33 -3.11 -8.08 1.12
N TYR A 34 -3.37 -9.39 1.26
CA TYR A 34 -4.43 -10.11 0.56
C TYR A 34 -5.35 -10.87 1.51
N THR A 35 -6.62 -11.02 1.10
CA THR A 35 -7.55 -11.98 1.73
C THR A 35 -7.13 -13.42 1.42
N LEU A 36 -7.67 -14.38 2.17
CA LEU A 36 -7.52 -15.81 1.86
C LEU A 36 -7.89 -16.14 0.39
N SER A 37 -8.92 -15.49 -0.15
CA SER A 37 -9.35 -15.64 -1.55
C SER A 37 -8.48 -14.89 -2.58
N GLY A 38 -7.43 -14.17 -2.15
CA GLY A 38 -6.50 -13.46 -3.04
C GLY A 38 -6.95 -12.07 -3.48
N LYS A 39 -7.96 -11.47 -2.83
CA LYS A 39 -8.34 -10.07 -3.09
C LYS A 39 -7.41 -9.12 -2.36
N LYS A 40 -6.96 -8.05 -3.01
CA LYS A 40 -6.17 -6.97 -2.37
C LYS A 40 -7.00 -6.28 -1.28
N LEU A 41 -6.36 -5.95 -0.16
CA LEU A 41 -7.01 -5.25 0.95
C LEU A 41 -6.85 -3.72 0.84
N GLU A 42 -7.24 -3.13 -0.28
CA GLU A 42 -7.06 -1.69 -0.55
C GLU A 42 -7.84 -0.81 0.46
N ILE A 43 -9.10 -1.17 0.76
CA ILE A 43 -9.94 -0.41 1.69
C ILE A 43 -9.42 -0.50 3.14
N PRO A 44 -9.07 -1.68 3.68
CA PRO A 44 -8.44 -1.76 4.99
C PRO A 44 -7.12 -1.01 5.10
N VAL A 45 -6.24 -1.13 4.11
CA VAL A 45 -4.97 -0.38 4.09
C VAL A 45 -5.24 1.13 4.14
N ARG A 46 -6.19 1.63 3.34
CA ARG A 46 -6.59 3.04 3.39
C ARG A 46 -7.10 3.45 4.77
N ARG A 47 -7.90 2.62 5.44
CA ARG A 47 -8.41 2.92 6.79
C ARG A 47 -7.28 3.04 7.80
N ILE A 48 -6.29 2.15 7.76
CA ILE A 48 -5.12 2.17 8.63
C ILE A 48 -4.29 3.44 8.41
N LEU A 49 -4.03 3.81 7.16
CA LEU A 49 -3.30 5.03 6.83
C LEU A 49 -4.04 6.32 7.25
N LEU A 50 -5.35 6.25 7.43
CA LEU A 50 -6.17 7.34 7.99
C LEU A 50 -6.24 7.30 9.53
N GLY A 51 -5.46 6.45 10.19
CA GLY A 51 -5.37 6.36 11.65
C GLY A 51 -6.45 5.52 12.33
N HIS A 52 -7.25 4.75 11.59
CA HIS A 52 -8.21 3.85 12.23
C HIS A 52 -7.51 2.69 12.94
N PRO A 53 -8.04 2.21 14.08
CA PRO A 53 -7.55 0.99 14.73
C PRO A 53 -7.59 -0.20 13.78
N VAL A 54 -6.53 -1.02 13.80
CA VAL A 54 -6.33 -2.14 12.88
C VAL A 54 -7.45 -3.17 13.00
N GLU A 55 -7.91 -3.40 14.22
CA GLU A 55 -8.99 -4.35 14.56
C GLU A 55 -10.33 -3.91 13.97
N LYS A 56 -10.50 -2.62 13.68
CA LYS A 56 -11.68 -2.07 12.98
C LYS A 56 -11.49 -2.00 11.46
N ALA A 57 -10.25 -2.08 10.98
CA ALA A 57 -9.92 -1.99 9.57
C ALA A 57 -9.96 -3.36 8.88
N THR A 58 -9.46 -4.41 9.52
CA THR A 58 -9.43 -5.77 8.97
C THR A 58 -9.41 -6.83 10.07
N ASN A 59 -9.82 -8.06 9.72
CA ASN A 59 -9.62 -9.24 10.55
C ASN A 59 -8.35 -9.96 10.07
N LEU A 60 -7.31 -10.01 10.92
CA LEU A 60 -6.03 -10.67 10.60
C LEU A 60 -6.20 -12.16 10.27
N GLY A 61 -7.14 -12.87 10.91
CA GLY A 61 -7.42 -14.28 10.63
C GLY A 61 -8.04 -14.53 9.25
N ALA A 62 -8.56 -13.50 8.58
CA ALA A 62 -9.10 -13.58 7.22
C ALA A 62 -8.07 -13.18 6.15
N MET A 63 -6.82 -12.88 6.55
CA MET A 63 -5.74 -12.52 5.66
C MET A 63 -4.91 -13.75 5.29
N ARG A 64 -4.48 -13.82 4.03
CA ARG A 64 -3.53 -14.86 3.57
C ARG A 64 -2.14 -14.63 4.17
N ASN A 65 -1.77 -13.37 4.32
CA ASN A 65 -0.46 -12.91 4.76
C ASN A 65 -0.61 -11.80 5.81
N PRO A 66 -1.01 -12.15 7.05
CA PRO A 66 -1.29 -11.16 8.10
C PRO A 66 -0.14 -10.19 8.36
N GLU A 67 1.11 -10.67 8.35
CA GLU A 67 2.31 -9.88 8.64
C GLU A 67 2.53 -8.69 7.69
N SER A 68 2.01 -8.77 6.46
CA SER A 68 2.13 -7.70 5.46
C SER A 68 1.48 -6.39 5.90
N ILE A 69 0.54 -6.43 6.85
CA ILE A 69 -0.17 -5.25 7.34
C ILE A 69 0.73 -4.34 8.20
N GLN A 70 1.76 -4.91 8.84
CA GLN A 70 2.60 -4.20 9.80
C GLN A 70 3.28 -2.98 9.18
N PHE A 71 3.75 -3.10 7.94
CA PHE A 71 4.34 -1.98 7.20
C PHE A 71 3.39 -0.76 7.15
N PHE A 72 2.11 -0.98 6.88
CA PHE A 72 1.12 0.09 6.75
C PHE A 72 0.74 0.70 8.10
N ILE A 73 0.77 -0.10 9.17
CA ILE A 73 0.58 0.38 10.55
C ILE A 73 1.71 1.32 10.94
N ASP A 74 2.95 0.95 10.65
CA ASP A 74 4.10 1.77 11.00
C ASP A 74 4.19 3.02 10.11
N LEU A 75 3.89 2.89 8.82
CA LEU A 75 3.78 4.04 7.92
C LEU A 75 2.75 5.05 8.43
N ALA A 76 1.57 4.60 8.88
CA ALA A 76 0.52 5.47 9.40
C ALA A 76 0.95 6.32 10.61
N LYS A 77 1.97 5.90 11.38
CA LYS A 77 2.51 6.67 12.52
C LYS A 77 3.47 7.78 12.08
N THR A 78 3.95 7.73 10.83
CA THR A 78 4.93 8.67 10.26
C THR A 78 4.32 9.65 9.27
N LEU A 79 3.06 9.42 8.87
CA LEU A 79 2.25 10.33 8.06
C LEU A 79 1.60 11.39 8.94
#